data_AF-A0A8K0CN51-F1
#
_entry.id   AF-A0A8K0CN51-F1
#
_cell.length_a   1.000
_cell.length_b   1.000
_cell.length_c   1.000
_cell.angle_alpha   90.00
_cell.angle_beta   90.00
_cell.angle_gamma   90.00
#
_symmetry.space_group_name_H-M   'P 1'
#
loop_
_entity.id
_entity.type
_entity.pdbx_description
1 polymer ?
#
loop_
_entity_poly.entity_id
_entity_poly.type
_entity_poly.pdbx_seq_one_letter_code
_entity_poly.pdbx_strand_id
1 'polypeptide(L)'
;MEDQKIQNVSYNGTHQKNEREAVHAIPGKKGLEEIVFTHNELKDLVSETTFIENLASKTDALNNRVSDLERVNGELHKELDEIKQYTRRNSLRGFGISENKNEDTDNLVLDVFNSKLGLKVTADQVDRSSRCF
;
A
#
# COMPACT_ATOMS: atom_id res chain seq x y z
N MET A 1 13.17 -3.65 -34.47
CA MET A 1 14.15 -3.90 -33.39
C MET A 1 13.48 -4.88 -32.45
N GLU A 2 13.82 -6.17 -32.37
CA GLU A 2 14.87 -6.98 -32.98
C GLU A 2 14.39 -8.43 -32.83
N ASP A 3 14.11 -9.11 -33.95
CA ASP A 3 13.78 -10.54 -33.99
C ASP A 3 15.09 -11.32 -34.11
N GLN A 4 15.38 -12.24 -33.18
CA GLN A 4 16.47 -13.21 -33.36
C GLN A 4 15.94 -14.63 -33.58
N LYS A 5 16.16 -15.05 -34.83
CA LYS A 5 15.95 -16.36 -35.42
C LYS A 5 16.66 -17.46 -34.65
N ILE A 6 15.92 -18.51 -34.29
CA ILE A 6 16.45 -19.80 -33.87
C ILE A 6 17.02 -20.50 -35.11
N GLN A 7 18.34 -20.76 -35.12
CA GLN A 7 19.01 -21.53 -36.17
C GLN A 7 18.84 -23.03 -35.93
N ASN A 8 18.37 -23.71 -36.97
CA ASN A 8 18.38 -25.16 -37.11
C ASN A 8 19.81 -25.69 -37.17
N VAL A 9 20.12 -26.72 -36.38
CA VAL A 9 21.26 -27.61 -36.64
C VAL A 9 20.71 -29.01 -36.92
N SER A 10 20.85 -29.40 -38.19
CA SER A 10 20.62 -30.74 -38.72
C SER A 10 21.67 -31.71 -38.21
N TYR A 11 21.25 -32.91 -37.81
CA TYR A 11 22.15 -34.06 -37.71
C TYR A 11 21.47 -35.28 -38.34
N ASN A 12 21.92 -35.62 -39.56
CA ASN A 12 21.66 -36.91 -40.20
C ASN A 12 22.79 -37.86 -39.81
N GLY A 13 22.44 -39.04 -39.30
CA GLY A 13 23.39 -40.11 -38.99
C GLY A 13 22.68 -41.45 -38.85
N THR A 14 22.51 -42.14 -39.98
CA THR A 14 22.04 -43.52 -40.06
C THR A 14 23.03 -44.49 -39.44
N HIS A 15 22.64 -45.17 -38.36
CA HIS A 15 23.15 -46.50 -38.03
C HIS A 15 22.02 -47.35 -37.43
N GLN A 16 21.43 -48.19 -38.28
CA GLN A 16 20.77 -49.40 -37.81
C GLN A 16 21.82 -50.28 -37.12
N LYS A 17 21.71 -50.42 -35.79
CA LYS A 17 22.33 -51.50 -35.03
C LYS A 17 21.30 -52.06 -34.06
N ASN A 18 20.73 -53.20 -34.46
CA ASN A 18 20.27 -54.30 -33.62
C ASN A 18 19.54 -53.93 -32.32
N GLU A 19 18.23 -53.69 -32.42
CA GLU A 19 17.30 -53.72 -31.29
C GLU A 19 16.99 -55.17 -30.87
N ARG A 20 17.99 -55.90 -30.38
CA ARG A 20 17.77 -57.09 -29.54
C ARG A 20 18.87 -57.10 -28.50
N GLU A 21 18.48 -57.08 -27.22
CA GLU A 21 19.33 -57.07 -26.01
C GLU A 21 19.66 -55.71 -25.38
N ALA A 22 18.66 -54.86 -25.16
CA ALA A 22 18.63 -54.06 -23.93
C ALA A 22 17.72 -54.77 -22.94
N VAL A 23 18.22 -55.85 -22.34
CA VAL A 23 17.67 -56.38 -21.10
C VAL A 23 17.63 -55.19 -20.14
N HIS A 24 16.44 -54.80 -19.69
CA HIS A 24 16.24 -53.78 -18.67
C HIS A 24 17.16 -54.12 -17.48
N ALA A 25 18.29 -53.43 -17.36
CA ALA A 25 19.15 -53.55 -16.20
C ALA A 25 18.37 -52.95 -15.02
N ILE A 26 17.69 -53.82 -14.28
CA ILE A 26 17.10 -53.46 -12.99
C ILE A 26 18.27 -52.97 -12.13
N PRO A 27 18.24 -51.73 -11.62
CA PRO A 27 19.32 -51.21 -10.80
C PRO A 27 19.56 -52.21 -9.66
N GLY A 28 20.82 -52.62 -9.48
CA GLY A 28 21.20 -53.45 -8.34
C GLY A 28 20.81 -52.75 -7.04
N LYS A 29 20.73 -53.47 -5.92
CA LYS A 29 20.28 -52.94 -4.62
C LYS A 29 20.85 -51.56 -4.26
N LYS A 30 22.14 -51.32 -4.56
CA LYS A 30 22.80 -50.02 -4.36
C LYS A 30 22.21 -48.88 -5.18
N GLY A 31 21.86 -49.13 -6.45
CA GLY A 31 21.22 -48.12 -7.32
C GLY A 31 19.79 -47.82 -6.89
N LEU A 32 19.07 -48.79 -6.32
CA LEU A 32 17.73 -48.55 -5.76
C LEU A 32 17.78 -47.69 -4.48
N GLU A 33 18.77 -47.92 -3.60
CA GLU A 33 18.97 -47.11 -2.38
C GLU A 33 19.30 -45.64 -2.72
N GLU A 34 20.16 -45.41 -3.72
CA GLU A 34 20.52 -44.08 -4.19
C GLU A 34 19.32 -43.35 -4.84
N ILE A 35 18.49 -44.07 -5.61
CA ILE A 35 17.26 -43.52 -6.19
C ILE A 35 16.25 -43.13 -5.10
N VAL A 36 16.07 -43.97 -4.07
CA VAL A 36 15.15 -43.66 -2.95
C VAL A 36 15.64 -42.46 -2.14
N PHE A 37 16.95 -42.38 -1.90
CA PHE A 37 17.56 -41.25 -1.21
C PHE A 37 17.34 -39.93 -1.97
N THR A 38 17.68 -39.90 -3.26
CA THR A 38 17.49 -38.72 -4.13
C THR A 38 16.02 -38.32 -4.29
N HIS A 39 15.09 -39.29 -4.31
CA HIS A 39 13.66 -39.00 -4.34
C HIS A 39 13.17 -38.26 -3.08
N ASN A 40 13.66 -38.64 -1.90
CA ASN A 40 13.26 -37.99 -0.65
C ASN A 40 13.81 -36.55 -0.56
N GLU A 41 15.06 -36.31 -0.96
CA GLU A 41 15.62 -34.96 -1.03
C GLU A 41 14.83 -34.06 -1.99
N LEU A 42 14.44 -34.58 -3.17
CA LEU A 42 13.60 -33.85 -4.12
C LEU A 42 12.21 -33.53 -3.55
N LYS A 43 11.62 -34.46 -2.79
CA LYS A 43 10.31 -34.26 -2.15
C LYS A 43 10.36 -33.15 -1.10
N ASP A 44 11.41 -33.11 -0.31
CA ASP A 44 11.60 -32.09 0.72
C ASP A 44 11.79 -30.71 0.08
N LEU A 45 12.63 -30.61 -0.97
CA LEU A 45 12.84 -29.37 -1.72
C LEU A 45 11.54 -28.87 -2.37
N VAL A 46 10.73 -29.77 -2.95
CA VAL A 46 9.43 -29.39 -3.52
C VAL A 46 8.48 -28.86 -2.43
N SER A 47 8.48 -29.47 -1.25
CA SER A 47 7.66 -29.00 -0.13
C SER A 47 8.08 -27.59 0.32
N GLU A 48 9.38 -27.31 0.36
CA GLU A 48 9.91 -26.00 0.72
C GLU A 48 9.57 -24.94 -0.34
N THR A 49 9.68 -25.26 -1.63
CA THR A 49 9.29 -24.33 -2.70
C THR A 49 7.80 -23.98 -2.64
N THR A 50 6.92 -24.97 -2.42
CA THR A 50 5.47 -24.69 -2.28
C THR A 50 5.16 -23.83 -1.06
N PHE A 51 5.91 -23.98 0.02
CA PHE A 51 5.76 -23.12 1.20
C PHE A 51 6.19 -21.67 0.91
N ILE A 52 7.30 -21.48 0.20
CA ILE A 52 7.79 -20.16 -0.21
C ILE A 52 6.78 -19.46 -1.12
N GLU A 53 6.19 -20.16 -2.10
CA GLU A 53 5.14 -19.61 -2.96
C GLU A 53 3.90 -19.17 -2.16
N ASN A 54 3.50 -19.96 -1.17
CA ASN A 54 2.41 -19.60 -0.26
C ASN A 54 2.74 -18.38 0.61
N LEU A 55 3.99 -18.22 1.06
CA LEU A 55 4.40 -17.01 1.78
C LEU A 55 4.46 -15.78 0.89
N ALA A 56 4.94 -15.94 -0.35
CA ALA A 56 4.97 -14.86 -1.33
C ALA A 56 3.55 -14.34 -1.62
N SER A 57 2.61 -15.24 -1.91
CA SER A 57 1.20 -14.87 -2.15
C SER A 57 0.54 -14.18 -0.94
N LYS A 58 0.83 -14.61 0.29
CA LYS A 58 0.36 -13.92 1.50
C LYS A 58 0.97 -12.53 1.64
N THR A 59 2.25 -12.38 1.32
CA THR A 59 2.95 -11.10 1.36
C THR A 59 2.34 -10.13 0.34
N ASP A 60 2.06 -10.58 -0.87
CA ASP A 60 1.40 -9.78 -1.89
C ASP A 60 -0.01 -9.36 -1.47
N ALA A 61 -0.79 -10.28 -0.91
CA ALA A 61 -2.12 -9.97 -0.40
C ALA A 61 -2.08 -8.92 0.74
N LEU A 62 -1.12 -9.02 1.64
CA LEU A 62 -0.91 -8.04 2.71
C LEU A 62 -0.48 -6.68 2.16
N ASN A 63 0.44 -6.65 1.19
CA ASN A 63 0.89 -5.41 0.56
C ASN A 63 -0.26 -4.70 -0.16
N ASN A 64 -1.11 -5.44 -0.87
CA ASN A 64 -2.31 -4.89 -1.49
C ASN A 64 -3.27 -4.30 -0.44
N ARG A 65 -3.50 -5.04 0.65
CA ARG A 65 -4.34 -4.58 1.77
C ARG A 65 -3.79 -3.29 2.41
N VAL A 66 -2.48 -3.20 2.60
CA VAL A 66 -1.82 -1.99 3.14
C VAL A 66 -2.01 -0.82 2.18
N SER A 67 -1.73 -1.01 0.89
CA SER A 67 -1.92 0.03 -0.12
C SER A 67 -3.37 0.54 -0.18
N ASP A 68 -4.35 -0.36 -0.09
CA ASP A 68 -5.76 0.02 -0.06
C ASP A 68 -6.13 0.83 1.19
N LEU A 69 -5.64 0.39 2.35
CA LEU A 69 -5.88 1.09 3.61
C LEU A 69 -5.23 2.48 3.63
N GLU A 70 -4.01 2.61 3.11
CA GLU A 70 -3.33 3.90 2.98
C GLU A 70 -4.10 4.85 2.07
N ARG A 71 -4.61 4.35 0.93
CA ARG A 71 -5.45 5.13 0.02
C ARG A 71 -6.72 5.64 0.72
N VAL A 72 -7.47 4.74 1.35
CA VAL A 72 -8.71 5.09 2.07
C VAL A 72 -8.43 6.08 3.21
N ASN A 73 -7.34 5.88 3.94
CA ASN A 73 -6.95 6.81 5.01
C ASN A 73 -6.64 8.20 4.44
N GLY A 74 -5.94 8.26 3.30
CA GLY A 74 -5.71 9.51 2.58
C GLY A 74 -7.00 10.21 2.13
N GLU A 75 -7.98 9.46 1.64
CA GLU A 75 -9.31 9.98 1.25
C GLU A 75 -10.08 10.52 2.46
N LEU A 76 -10.16 9.74 3.55
CA LEU A 76 -10.82 10.16 4.78
C LEU A 76 -10.18 11.41 5.40
N HIS A 77 -8.85 11.53 5.34
CA HIS A 77 -8.18 12.73 5.82
C HIS A 77 -8.55 13.98 5.01
N LYS A 78 -8.72 13.85 3.69
CA LYS A 78 -9.17 14.96 2.84
C LYS A 78 -10.60 15.35 3.15
N GLU A 79 -11.52 14.40 3.23
CA GLU A 79 -12.92 14.66 3.59
C GLU A 79 -13.03 15.32 4.97
N LEU A 80 -12.26 14.84 5.94
CA LEU A 80 -12.23 15.40 7.28
C LEU A 80 -11.71 16.84 7.28
N ASP A 81 -10.68 17.14 6.48
CA ASP A 81 -10.20 18.51 6.33
C ASP A 81 -11.23 19.41 5.66
N GLU A 82 -11.90 18.95 4.60
CA GLU A 82 -12.99 19.68 3.94
C GLU A 82 -14.14 20.01 4.91
N ILE A 83 -14.54 19.04 5.74
CA ILE A 83 -15.55 19.25 6.77
C ILE A 83 -15.06 20.27 7.82
N LYS A 84 -13.81 20.16 8.27
CA LYS A 84 -13.21 21.14 9.19
C LYS A 84 -13.16 22.54 8.59
N GLN A 85 -12.85 22.68 7.30
CA GLN A 85 -12.87 23.96 6.62
C GLN A 85 -14.29 24.50 6.50
N TYR A 86 -15.26 23.64 6.16
CA TYR A 86 -16.68 24.01 6.06
C TYR A 86 -17.21 24.54 7.39
N THR A 87 -16.92 23.86 8.50
CA THR A 87 -17.32 24.30 9.85
C THR A 87 -16.69 25.63 10.27
N ARG A 88 -15.55 26.03 9.70
CA ARG A 88 -14.87 27.31 10.00
C ARG A 88 -15.17 28.40 8.98
N ARG A 89 -16.00 28.14 7.96
CA ARG A 89 -16.23 29.05 6.84
C ARG A 89 -16.80 30.41 7.26
N ASN A 90 -17.60 30.44 8.33
CA ASN A 90 -18.17 31.67 8.90
C ASN A 90 -17.37 32.21 10.10
N SER A 91 -16.21 31.62 10.41
CA SER A 91 -15.40 32.00 11.56
C SER A 91 -14.25 32.89 11.12
N LEU A 92 -14.02 33.98 11.87
CA LEU A 92 -12.89 34.88 11.67
C LEU A 92 -11.93 34.77 12.85
N ARG A 93 -10.63 34.73 12.56
CA ARG A 93 -9.58 34.73 13.59
C ARG A 93 -8.88 36.08 13.59
N GLY A 94 -9.05 36.83 14.68
CA GLY A 94 -8.31 38.06 14.94
C GLY A 94 -6.95 37.79 15.57
N PHE A 95 -5.93 38.56 15.16
CA PHE A 95 -4.58 38.51 15.74
C PHE A 95 -4.17 39.91 16.21
N GLY A 96 -3.28 39.97 17.21
CA GLY A 96 -2.72 41.25 17.69
C GLY A 96 -3.68 42.08 18.54
N ILE A 97 -4.79 41.49 19.02
CA ILE A 97 -5.71 42.15 19.94
C ILE A 97 -5.23 41.88 21.36
N SER A 98 -4.86 42.94 22.09
CA SER A 98 -4.41 42.84 23.49
C SER A 98 -5.42 42.08 24.36
N GLU A 99 -4.90 41.28 25.29
CA GLU A 99 -5.70 40.45 26.20
C GLU A 99 -5.79 41.09 27.58
N ASN A 100 -7.01 41.18 28.11
CA ASN A 100 -7.26 41.64 29.47
C ASN A 100 -8.06 40.62 30.26
N LYS A 101 -7.89 40.62 31.59
CA LYS A 101 -8.67 39.75 32.49
C LYS A 101 -10.14 40.19 32.49
N ASN A 102 -11.05 39.21 32.40
CA ASN A 102 -12.51 39.43 32.37
C ASN A 102 -12.99 40.33 31.23
N GLU A 103 -12.29 40.32 30.09
CA GLU A 103 -12.75 41.04 28.92
C GLU A 103 -14.03 40.43 28.32
N ASP A 104 -14.86 41.29 27.76
CA ASP A 104 -16.01 40.90 26.97
C ASP A 104 -15.57 40.78 25.51
N THR A 105 -15.47 39.55 25.03
CA THR A 105 -14.99 39.27 23.68
C THR A 105 -15.97 39.70 22.59
N ASP A 106 -17.28 39.77 22.88
CA ASP A 106 -18.28 40.20 21.90
C ASP A 106 -18.13 41.70 21.64
N ASN A 107 -18.05 42.50 22.71
CA ASN A 107 -17.83 43.94 22.61
C ASN A 107 -16.49 44.27 21.93
N LEU A 108 -15.42 43.54 22.28
CA LEU A 108 -14.11 43.69 21.65
C LEU A 108 -14.15 43.45 20.14
N VAL A 109 -14.86 42.39 19.72
CA VAL A 109 -15.04 42.05 18.31
C VAL A 109 -15.84 43.14 17.59
N LEU A 110 -16.99 43.54 18.15
CA LEU A 110 -17.83 44.60 17.58
C LEU A 110 -17.06 45.91 17.42
N ASP A 111 -16.25 46.29 18.42
CA ASP A 111 -15.41 47.49 18.36
C ASP A 111 -14.39 47.43 17.22
N VAL A 112 -13.76 46.27 17.02
CA VAL A 112 -12.82 46.07 15.90
C VAL A 112 -13.55 46.20 14.56
N PHE A 113 -14.66 45.50 14.37
CA PHE A 113 -15.42 45.55 13.12
C PHE A 113 -15.96 46.94 12.83
N ASN A 114 -16.55 47.59 13.82
CA ASN A 114 -17.24 48.87 13.64
C ASN A 114 -16.27 50.05 13.58
N SER A 115 -15.27 50.08 14.47
CA SER A 115 -14.39 51.25 14.60
C SER A 115 -13.14 51.16 13.74
N LYS A 116 -12.60 49.96 13.49
CA LYS A 116 -11.35 49.79 12.71
C LYS A 116 -11.59 49.43 11.26
N LEU A 117 -12.62 48.63 10.98
CA LEU A 117 -12.96 48.20 9.63
C LEU A 117 -14.10 49.01 8.99
N GLY A 118 -14.81 49.83 9.77
CA GLY A 118 -15.94 50.64 9.29
C GLY A 118 -17.15 49.82 8.84
N LEU A 119 -17.23 48.56 9.30
CA LEU A 119 -18.38 47.70 9.04
C LEU A 119 -19.50 48.04 10.03
N LYS A 120 -20.75 47.69 9.71
CA LYS A 120 -21.88 47.90 10.63
C LYS A 120 -22.37 46.54 11.11
N VAL A 121 -21.60 45.96 12.03
CA VAL A 121 -21.90 44.66 12.64
C VAL A 121 -22.63 44.87 13.95
N THR A 122 -23.71 44.12 14.16
CA THR A 122 -24.50 44.12 15.39
C THR A 122 -24.32 42.80 16.15
N ALA A 123 -24.61 42.80 17.45
CA ALA A 123 -24.36 41.64 18.31
C ALA A 123 -25.13 40.37 17.87
N ASP A 124 -26.34 40.53 17.31
CA ASP A 124 -27.15 39.44 16.76
C ASP A 124 -26.55 38.77 15.51
N GLN A 125 -25.55 39.40 14.88
CA GLN A 125 -24.83 38.85 13.74
C GLN A 125 -23.59 38.03 14.17
N VAL A 126 -23.26 38.04 15.47
CA VAL A 126 -22.16 37.27 16.04
C VAL A 126 -22.74 36.08 16.79
N ASP A 127 -22.52 34.88 16.28
CA ASP A 127 -22.99 33.65 16.93
C ASP A 127 -22.19 33.33 18.19
N ARG A 128 -20.85 33.41 18.09
CA ARG A 128 -19.95 33.17 19.21
C ARG A 128 -18.63 33.91 19.02
N SER A 129 -18.14 34.55 20.07
CA SER A 129 -16.77 35.01 20.17
C SER A 129 -16.05 34.31 21.33
N SER A 130 -14.73 34.10 21.19
CA SER A 130 -13.89 33.58 22.27
C SER A 130 -12.42 33.76 21.92
N ARG A 131 -11.56 33.75 22.95
CA ARG A 131 -10.11 33.58 22.76
C ARG A 131 -9.80 32.13 22.39
N CYS A 132 -8.89 31.94 21.44
CA CYS A 132 -8.31 30.64 21.15
C CYS A 132 -7.11 30.43 22.07
N PHE A 133 -7.23 29.48 23.01
CA PHE A 133 -6.11 28.95 23.77
C PHE A 133 -5.49 27.75 23.05
#